data_AF-A0A1I3AQZ4-F1
#
_entry.id   AF-A0A1I3AQZ4-F1
#
_cell.length_a   1.000
_cell.length_b   1.000
_cell.length_c   1.000
_cell.angle_alpha   90.00
_cell.angle_beta   90.00
_cell.angle_gamma   90.00
#
_symmetry.space_group_name_H-M   'P 1'
#
loop_
_entity.id
_entity.type
_entity.pdbx_description
1 polymer ?
#
loop_
_entity_poly.entity_id
_entity_poly.type
_entity_poly.pdbx_seq_one_letter_code
_entity_poly.pdbx_strand_id
1 'polypeptide(L)' 'MVVADRTADELIVLQRRICLRIDTRGDRLLIAIDAPRHRTPGEKEAGSSEPSAATTATPLTPGLSPYPK' A
#
# COMPACT_ATOMS: atom_id res chain seq x y z
N MET A 1 22.25 -22.02 -8.12
CA MET A 1 21.18 -21.30 -8.84
C MET A 1 19.93 -22.16 -8.77
N VAL A 2 18.82 -21.62 -8.25
CA VAL A 2 17.53 -22.34 -8.25
C VAL A 2 16.72 -21.79 -9.42
N VAL A 3 16.21 -22.69 -10.28
CA VAL A 3 15.32 -22.35 -11.39
C VAL A 3 13.96 -22.96 -11.07
N ALA A 4 12.92 -22.14 -11.12
CA ALA A 4 11.56 -22.57 -10.92
C ALA A 4 10.70 -21.98 -12.04
N ASP A 5 9.87 -22.83 -12.65
CA ASP A 5 8.83 -22.40 -13.57
C ASP A 5 7.57 -22.08 -12.77
N ARG A 6 7.00 -20.90 -13.00
CA ARG A 6 5.93 -20.31 -12.19
C ARG A 6 4.98 -19.54 -13.09
N THR A 7 3.68 -19.77 -12.92
CA THR A 7 2.65 -19.06 -13.67
C THR A 7 2.45 -17.65 -13.10
N ALA A 8 1.86 -16.77 -13.90
CA ALA A 8 1.36 -15.49 -13.41
C ALA A 8 0.39 -15.70 -12.23
N ASP A 9 0.32 -14.69 -11.36
CA ASP A 9 -0.43 -14.66 -10.09
C ASP A 9 0.06 -15.62 -8.98
N GLU A 10 1.16 -16.35 -9.20
CA GLU A 10 1.78 -17.13 -8.12
C GLU A 10 2.61 -16.26 -7.16
N LEU A 11 2.49 -16.57 -5.87
CA LEU A 11 3.30 -16.00 -4.80
C LEU A 11 4.47 -16.95 -4.46
N ILE A 12 5.70 -16.47 -4.60
CA ILE A 12 6.89 -17.20 -4.19
C ILE A 12 7.39 -16.61 -2.86
N VAL A 13 7.53 -17.45 -1.83
CA VAL A 13 8.07 -17.05 -0.53
C VAL A 13 9.48 -17.59 -0.37
N LEU A 14 10.47 -16.70 -0.32
CA LEU A 14 11.87 -17.03 -0.09
C LEU A 14 12.25 -16.71 1.36
N GLN A 15 12.91 -17.69 2.01
CA GLN A 15 13.47 -17.53 3.36
C GLN A 15 12.49 -16.95 4.40
N ARG A 16 11.18 -17.18 4.22
CA ARG A 16 10.08 -16.69 5.08
C ARG A 16 9.96 -15.17 5.22
N ARG A 17 10.67 -14.38 4.41
CA ARG A 17 10.72 -12.92 4.55
C ARG A 17 10.60 -12.16 3.25
N ILE A 18 10.94 -12.80 2.13
CA ILE A 18 10.87 -12.17 0.81
C ILE A 18 9.71 -12.82 0.05
N CYS A 19 8.84 -11.99 -0.49
CA CYS A 19 7.67 -12.37 -1.25
C CYS A 19 7.81 -11.84 -2.68
N LEU A 20 7.64 -12.72 -3.66
CA LEU A 20 7.66 -12.35 -5.08
C LEU A 20 6.28 -12.62 -5.68
N ARG A 21 5.73 -11.64 -6.38
CA ARG A 21 4.51 -11.79 -7.19
C ARG A 21 4.86 -11.57 -8.65
N ILE A 22 4.39 -12.47 -9.50
CA ILE A 22 4.61 -12.43 -10.94
C ILE A 22 3.28 -12.12 -11.62
N ASP A 23 3.22 -11.08 -12.44
CA ASP A 23 2.07 -10.72 -13.27
C ASP A 23 2.53 -10.65 -14.74
N THR A 24 1.66 -11.01 -15.67
CA THR A 24 1.92 -10.95 -17.11
C THR A 24 0.90 -10.02 -17.75
N ARG A 25 1.37 -8.94 -18.37
CA ARG A 25 0.53 -8.00 -19.12
C ARG A 25 0.92 -7.98 -20.59
N GLY A 26 0.21 -8.78 -21.38
CA GLY A 26 0.56 -9.02 -22.78
C GLY A 26 1.98 -9.59 -22.87
N ASP A 27 2.84 -8.87 -23.59
CA ASP A 27 4.22 -9.29 -23.87
C ASP A 27 5.21 -8.92 -22.75
N ARG A 28 4.72 -8.36 -21.63
CA ARG A 28 5.53 -7.87 -20.52
C ARG A 28 5.32 -8.71 -19.26
N LEU A 29 6.42 -9.04 -18.60
CA LEU A 29 6.45 -9.63 -17.28
C LEU A 29 6.64 -8.52 -16.23
N LEU A 30 5.74 -8.44 -15.25
CA LEU A 30 5.89 -7.61 -14.06
C LEU A 30 6.22 -8.50 -12.87
N ILE A 31 7.27 -8.13 -12.13
CA ILE A 31 7.67 -8.82 -10.91
C ILE A 31 7.64 -7.80 -9.78
N ALA A 32 6.77 -8.02 -8.80
CA ALA A 32 6.73 -7.25 -7.56
C ALA A 32 7.49 -8.00 -6.48
N ILE A 33 8.41 -7.30 -5.80
CA ILE A 33 9.25 -7.84 -4.74
C ILE A 33 8.91 -7.12 -3.45
N ASP A 34 8.40 -7.87 -2.47
CA ASP A 34 8.25 -7.41 -1.11
C ASP A 34 9.34 -8.07 -0.26
N ALA A 35 10.21 -7.23 0.32
CA ALA A 35 11.35 -7.66 1.10
C ALA A 35 11.53 -6.73 2.30
N PRO A 36 12.00 -7.22 3.45
CA PRO A 36 12.25 -6.37 4.60
C PRO A 36 13.33 -5.36 4.22
N ARG A 37 13.04 -4.08 4.42
CA ARG A 37 14.05 -3.04 4.28
C ARG A 37 15.07 -3.23 5.39
N HIS A 38 16.32 -3.48 5.03
CA HIS A 38 17.41 -3.52 5.99
C HIS A 38 17.66 -2.10 6.49
N ARG A 39 17.03 -1.70 7.60
CA ARG A 39 17.33 -0.43 8.27
C ARG A 39 18.70 -0.54 8.91
N THR A 40 19.71 0.12 8.35
CA THR A 40 20.95 0.35 9.07
C THR A 40 20.68 1.28 10.26
N PRO A 41 21.31 1.05 11.44
CA PRO A 41 21.14 1.92 12.59
C PRO A 41 21.71 3.31 12.26
N GLY A 42 20.85 4.24 11.85
CA GLY A 42 21.22 5.59 11.40
C GLY A 42 20.31 6.19 10.33
N GLU A 43 19.48 5.37 9.66
CA GLU A 43 18.51 5.85 8.67
C GLU A 43 17.34 6.57 9.37
N LYS A 44 17.36 7.90 9.36
CA LYS A 44 16.17 8.69 9.76
C LYS A 44 15.08 8.47 8.71
N GLU A 45 13.88 8.10 9.18
CA GLU A 45 12.66 8.06 8.37
C GLU A 45 12.47 9.41 7.66
N ALA A 46 12.68 9.46 6.35
CA ALA A 46 12.10 10.50 5.53
C ALA A 46 10.58 10.24 5.55
N GLY A 47 9.88 11.01 6.40
CA GLY A 47 8.46 10.88 6.64
C GLY A 47 7.68 10.79 5.34
N SER A 48 7.15 9.60 5.06
CA SER A 48 6.12 9.39 4.06
C SER A 48 4.88 10.11 4.56
N SER A 49 4.62 11.30 4.00
CA SER A 49 3.35 12.00 4.19
C SER A 49 2.26 11.19 3.50
N GLU A 50 1.59 10.33 4.24
CA GLU A 50 0.27 9.86 3.83
C GLU A 50 -0.68 11.08 3.86
N PRO A 51 -1.43 11.37 2.78
CA PRO A 51 -2.55 12.28 2.89
C PRO A 51 -3.62 11.56 3.72
N SER A 52 -3.74 11.95 4.99
CA SER A 52 -4.88 11.57 5.82
C SER A 52 -6.14 12.14 5.16
N ALA A 53 -6.94 11.27 4.56
CA ALA A 53 -8.28 11.63 4.13
C ALA A 53 -9.10 11.97 5.38
N ALA A 54 -9.21 13.26 5.67
CA ALA A 54 -10.10 13.76 6.70
C ALA A 54 -11.54 13.38 6.30
N THR A 55 -12.07 12.35 6.94
CA THR A 55 -13.47 11.96 6.87
C THR A 55 -14.30 13.17 7.28
N THR A 56 -14.92 13.86 6.32
CA THR A 56 -15.82 14.97 6.60
C THR A 56 -17.12 14.40 7.17
N ALA A 57 -17.16 14.20 8.48
CA ALA A 57 -18.39 13.85 9.17
C ALA A 57 -19.36 15.04 9.09
N THR A 58 -20.45 14.88 8.34
CA THR A 58 -21.62 15.77 8.42
C THR A 58 -22.61 15.14 9.41
N PRO A 59 -23.08 15.88 10.41
CA PRO A 59 -24.50 16.22 10.39
C PRO A 59 -24.76 17.62 10.97
N LEU A 60 -25.30 18.54 10.16
CA LEU A 60 -25.89 19.77 10.68
C LEU A 60 -27.28 19.44 11.24
N THR A 61 -27.37 19.40 12.57
CA THR A 61 -28.61 19.35 13.36
C THR A 61 -29.46 20.61 13.12
N PRO A 62 -30.81 20.53 13.18
CA PRO A 62 -31.69 21.62 12.76
C PRO A 62 -31.76 22.71 13.84
N GLY A 63 -31.02 23.79 13.61
CA GLY A 63 -31.04 24.99 14.44
C GLY A 63 -32.09 25.99 13.96
N LEU A 64 -33.20 26.05 14.70
CA LEU A 64 -33.83 27.29 15.19
C LEU A 64 -33.91 28.48 14.22
N SER A 65 -35.16 28.80 13.83
CA SER A 65 -35.59 30.10 13.32
C SER A 65 -35.23 31.24 14.28
N PRO A 66 -34.71 32.36 13.76
CA PRO A 66 -35.01 33.65 14.34
C PRO A 66 -35.22 34.71 13.24
N TYR A 67 -36.45 34.96 12.83
CA TYR A 67 -36.79 36.23 12.20
C TYR A 67 -37.89 36.93 13.02
N PRO A 68 -37.58 38.08 13.64
CA PRO A 68 -38.56 38.92 14.31
C PRO A 68 -39.10 40.02 13.36
N LYS A 69 -40.35 40.42 13.67
CA LYS A 69 -41.19 41.50 13.11
C LYS A 69 -41.90 41.25 11.80
#